data_AF-A0A1Q8ZD13-F1
#
_entry.id   AF-A0A1Q8ZD13-F1
#
_cell.length_a   1.000
_cell.length_b   1.000
_cell.length_c   1.000
_cell.angle_alpha   90.00
_cell.angle_beta   90.00
_cell.angle_gamma   90.00
#
_symmetry.space_group_name_H-M   'P 1'
#
loop_
_entity.id
_entity.type
_entity.pdbx_description
1 polymer ?
#
loop_
_entity_poly.entity_id
_entity_poly.type
_entity_poly.pdbx_seq_one_letter_code
_entity_poly.pdbx_strand_id
1 'polypeptide(L)'
;MTTRVILVRHGQSSYNVERRVQGHCDESTLTEAGQKTARQVGEALRGLPFDAMYSSPLQRAKDTAELIRACLLAEHVPELQFTDNLKEINLVTWEGVLFSEVEATDPEGFQAWQRRPHELKMMVSNPDGTVTEYYPVPALYEQATQLWQDILPRHIGQTILLVAHSGINRALIGTAIGLTPADYQNVHQSNCGISVLNFPDDWSLADRNRSPVQVESTNQTAHLGKPLPEIRNHHRGPRFLLVRHGETDWNRDKRFQGQIDVPLNDRGREQSQLAAEFLQAIQMDFAFSSPMLRPKETAEIILQFHPGVRLELEDNLQEISHGHWEGKLEEEIRQEYPGILEQWQEAPATVQMPEGENLQDVWQRAIVGWQTILKSVWARAGDRPVTVLVVAHDAVNKALLCHLLNLGPEHFWNFKQGNGAVTVIDYPLGPEERAVLQAVNITSHQGSVLDRTAAGAL
;
A
#
# COMPACT_ATOMS: atom_id res chain seq x y z
N MET A 1 14.34 13.06 12.54
CA MET A 1 14.59 13.04 11.08
C MET A 1 13.96 11.80 10.49
N THR A 2 13.71 11.71 9.19
CA THR A 2 12.99 10.57 8.60
C THR A 2 13.83 9.92 7.51
N THR A 3 14.03 8.61 7.61
CA THR A 3 14.66 7.81 6.56
C THR A 3 13.59 7.39 5.56
N ARG A 4 13.74 7.82 4.31
CA ARG A 4 12.84 7.44 3.22
C ARG A 4 13.39 6.24 2.48
N VAL A 5 12.61 5.17 2.42
CA VAL A 5 12.94 3.94 1.69
C VAL A 5 12.01 3.82 0.49
N ILE A 6 12.58 3.86 -0.71
CA ILE A 6 11.88 3.64 -1.97
C ILE A 6 12.13 2.18 -2.40
N LEU A 7 11.08 1.38 -2.44
CA LEU A 7 11.11 -0.01 -2.86
C LEU A 7 10.66 -0.13 -4.32
N VAL A 8 11.42 -0.86 -5.13
CA VAL A 8 11.08 -1.16 -6.52
C VAL A 8 11.15 -2.66 -6.76
N ARG A 9 10.11 -3.24 -7.35
CA ARG A 9 10.16 -4.62 -7.85
C ARG A 9 10.86 -4.65 -9.21
N HIS A 10 11.68 -5.67 -9.47
CA HIS A 10 12.34 -5.89 -10.75
C HIS A 10 11.37 -5.81 -11.95
N GLY A 11 11.89 -5.39 -13.11
CA GLY A 11 11.15 -5.36 -14.37
C GLY A 11 10.68 -6.74 -14.83
N GLN A 12 9.74 -6.80 -15.78
CA GLN A 12 9.25 -8.07 -16.28
C GLN A 12 10.40 -8.97 -16.78
N SER A 13 10.46 -10.22 -16.30
CA SER A 13 11.42 -11.23 -16.73
C SER A 13 10.80 -12.27 -17.66
N SER A 14 11.64 -13.08 -18.32
CA SER A 14 11.21 -14.25 -19.09
C SER A 14 10.27 -15.16 -18.28
N TYR A 15 10.64 -15.48 -17.04
CA TYR A 15 9.82 -16.32 -16.16
C TYR A 15 8.52 -15.65 -15.72
N ASN A 16 8.42 -14.31 -15.69
CA ASN A 16 7.14 -13.64 -15.48
C ASN A 16 6.19 -13.88 -16.67
N VAL A 17 6.71 -13.84 -17.90
CA VAL A 17 5.92 -14.10 -19.12
C VAL A 17 5.50 -15.57 -19.16
N GLU A 18 6.42 -16.48 -18.86
CA GLU A 18 6.19 -17.93 -18.86
C GLU A 18 5.33 -18.41 -17.69
N ARG A 19 5.19 -17.60 -16.62
CA ARG A 19 4.54 -17.98 -15.35
C ARG A 19 5.24 -19.12 -14.62
N ARG A 20 6.58 -19.07 -14.58
CA ARG A 20 7.41 -19.96 -13.77
C ARG A 20 7.64 -19.39 -12.38
N VAL A 21 7.79 -20.27 -11.40
CA VAL A 21 8.28 -19.91 -10.07
C VAL A 21 9.75 -19.51 -10.20
N GLN A 22 10.07 -18.28 -9.82
CA GLN A 22 11.44 -17.77 -9.95
C GLN A 22 12.31 -18.16 -8.76
N GLY A 23 11.91 -17.78 -7.55
CA GLY A 23 12.70 -17.98 -6.35
C GLY A 23 14.15 -17.49 -6.47
N HIS A 24 15.09 -18.27 -5.93
CA HIS A 24 16.53 -18.02 -6.00
C HIS A 24 17.16 -18.41 -7.33
N CYS A 25 16.46 -19.15 -8.19
CA CYS A 25 16.91 -19.42 -9.56
C CYS A 25 17.20 -18.10 -10.31
N ASP A 26 18.41 -18.03 -10.87
CA ASP A 26 18.93 -16.83 -11.54
C ASP A 26 19.03 -16.99 -13.06
N GLU A 27 18.29 -17.94 -13.63
CA GLU A 27 18.23 -18.17 -15.08
C GLU A 27 17.33 -17.16 -15.80
N SER A 28 16.38 -16.53 -15.09
CA SER A 28 15.45 -15.59 -15.69
C SER A 28 16.12 -14.25 -16.00
N THR A 29 15.94 -13.74 -17.21
CA THR A 29 16.47 -12.43 -17.65
C THR A 29 15.35 -11.43 -17.89
N LEU A 30 15.67 -10.12 -17.87
CA LEU A 30 14.69 -9.08 -18.19
C LEU A 30 14.28 -9.14 -19.66
N THR A 31 12.97 -9.06 -19.92
CA THR A 31 12.46 -8.86 -21.29
C THR A 31 12.72 -7.43 -21.75
N GLU A 32 12.60 -7.15 -23.05
CA GLU A 32 12.67 -5.77 -23.58
C GLU A 32 11.63 -4.85 -22.90
N ALA A 33 10.42 -5.38 -22.66
CA ALA A 33 9.38 -4.66 -21.93
C ALA A 33 9.81 -4.36 -20.49
N GLY A 34 10.42 -5.33 -19.80
CA GLY A 34 10.95 -5.16 -18.45
C GLY A 34 12.07 -4.12 -18.37
N GLN A 35 12.98 -4.12 -19.34
CA GLN A 35 14.04 -3.11 -19.43
C GLN A 35 13.46 -1.71 -19.68
N LYS A 36 12.45 -1.59 -20.56
CA LYS A 36 11.75 -0.33 -20.81
C LYS A 36 11.08 0.21 -19.54
N THR A 37 10.36 -0.63 -18.80
CA THR A 37 9.70 -0.21 -17.54
C THR A 37 10.71 0.15 -16.46
N ALA A 38 11.87 -0.52 -16.41
CA ALA A 38 12.96 -0.16 -15.49
C ALA A 38 13.50 1.26 -15.77
N ARG A 39 13.68 1.62 -17.05
CA ARG A 39 14.05 3.00 -17.42
C ARG A 39 12.97 4.00 -17.04
N GLN A 40 11.68 3.67 -17.23
CA GLN A 40 10.57 4.54 -16.81
C GLN A 40 10.55 4.80 -15.30
N VAL A 41 10.95 3.81 -14.48
CA VAL A 41 11.16 4.03 -13.04
C VAL A 41 12.27 5.06 -12.80
N GLY A 42 13.41 4.91 -13.49
CA GLY A 42 14.50 5.88 -13.40
C GLY A 42 14.11 7.29 -13.85
N GLU A 43 13.30 7.42 -14.88
CA GLU A 43 12.72 8.72 -15.30
C GLU A 43 11.77 9.29 -14.24
N ALA A 44 10.92 8.46 -13.63
CA ALA A 44 9.95 8.89 -12.61
C ALA A 44 10.62 9.33 -11.30
N LEU A 45 11.77 8.74 -10.98
CA LEU A 45 12.58 9.07 -9.80
C LEU A 45 13.67 10.11 -10.12
N ARG A 46 13.74 10.61 -11.36
CA ARG A 46 14.72 11.60 -11.77
C ARG A 46 14.60 12.87 -10.93
N GLY A 47 15.73 13.35 -10.44
CA GLY A 47 15.81 14.56 -9.63
C GLY A 47 15.58 14.34 -8.13
N LEU A 48 15.29 13.10 -7.71
CA LEU A 48 15.35 12.74 -6.29
C LEU A 48 16.82 12.47 -5.91
N PRO A 49 17.33 13.11 -4.84
CA PRO A 49 18.62 12.76 -4.28
C PRO A 49 18.50 11.40 -3.59
N PHE A 50 19.45 10.51 -3.87
CA PHE A 50 19.62 9.25 -3.17
C PHE A 50 20.95 9.27 -2.43
N ASP A 51 20.94 8.86 -1.17
CA ASP A 51 22.13 8.70 -0.36
C ASP A 51 22.73 7.29 -0.52
N ALA A 52 21.88 6.29 -0.77
CA ALA A 52 22.31 4.92 -1.03
C ALA A 52 21.36 4.15 -1.94
N MET A 53 21.89 3.15 -2.63
CA MET A 53 21.16 2.26 -3.51
C MET A 53 21.56 0.80 -3.23
N TYR A 54 20.57 -0.07 -3.03
CA TYR A 54 20.75 -1.49 -2.83
C TYR A 54 19.94 -2.31 -3.82
N SER A 55 20.45 -3.47 -4.21
CA SER A 55 19.69 -4.43 -4.99
C SER A 55 19.95 -5.87 -4.56
N SER A 56 18.99 -6.75 -4.86
CA SER A 56 19.25 -8.18 -4.87
C SER A 56 20.35 -8.51 -5.89
N PRO A 57 21.25 -9.45 -5.58
CA PRO A 57 22.28 -9.87 -6.54
C PRO A 57 21.73 -10.68 -7.72
N LEU A 58 20.48 -11.16 -7.65
CA LEU A 58 19.85 -11.90 -8.76
C LEU A 58 19.73 -11.01 -10.00
N GLN A 59 20.15 -11.53 -11.16
CA GLN A 59 20.34 -10.84 -12.43
C GLN A 59 19.17 -9.92 -12.80
N ARG A 60 17.92 -10.40 -12.71
CA ARG A 60 16.72 -9.60 -13.03
C ARG A 60 16.57 -8.33 -12.19
N ALA A 61 16.91 -8.37 -10.91
CA ALA A 61 16.83 -7.22 -10.01
C ALA A 61 18.05 -6.31 -10.19
N LYS A 62 19.23 -6.91 -10.31
CA LYS A 62 20.48 -6.22 -10.64
C LYS A 62 20.36 -5.38 -11.92
N ASP A 63 19.93 -5.99 -13.02
CA ASP A 63 19.74 -5.29 -14.30
C ASP A 63 18.72 -4.15 -14.18
N THR A 64 17.64 -4.39 -13.43
CA THR A 64 16.63 -3.35 -13.17
C THR A 64 17.27 -2.16 -12.44
N ALA A 65 18.08 -2.42 -11.41
CA ALA A 65 18.72 -1.40 -10.61
C ALA A 65 19.76 -0.60 -11.43
N GLU A 66 20.56 -1.27 -12.27
CA GLU A 66 21.52 -0.63 -13.16
C GLU A 66 20.82 0.28 -14.19
N LEU A 67 19.70 -0.17 -14.76
CA LEU A 67 18.89 0.63 -15.70
C LEU A 67 18.26 1.86 -15.03
N ILE A 68 17.76 1.71 -13.80
CA ILE A 68 17.23 2.83 -13.01
C ILE A 68 18.34 3.84 -12.74
N ARG A 69 19.48 3.36 -12.23
CA ARG A 69 20.66 4.18 -11.89
C ARG A 69 21.14 5.00 -13.07
N ALA A 70 21.16 4.42 -14.28
CA ALA A 70 21.59 5.09 -15.50
C ALA A 70 20.69 6.27 -15.94
N CYS A 71 19.44 6.32 -15.47
CA CYS A 71 18.48 7.39 -15.77
C CYS A 71 18.50 8.53 -14.74
N LEU A 72 19.12 8.33 -13.57
CA LEU A 72 19.18 9.33 -12.51
C LEU A 72 20.10 10.48 -12.93
N LEU A 73 19.56 11.70 -12.93
CA LEU A 73 20.31 12.94 -13.15
C LEU A 73 20.66 13.53 -11.78
N ALA A 74 21.79 13.10 -11.22
CA ALA A 74 22.36 13.71 -10.02
C ALA A 74 23.85 13.94 -10.23
N GLU A 75 24.39 15.04 -9.68
CA GLU A 75 25.83 15.30 -9.66
C GLU A 75 26.60 14.13 -9.02
N HIS A 76 25.94 13.46 -8.06
CA HIS A 76 26.42 12.25 -7.42
C HIS A 76 25.30 11.20 -7.37
N VAL A 77 25.44 10.12 -8.13
CA VAL A 77 24.58 8.94 -8.02
C VAL A 77 25.32 7.89 -7.21
N PRO A 78 24.79 7.42 -6.06
CA PRO A 78 25.47 6.43 -5.22
C PRO A 78 25.88 5.18 -5.99
N GLU A 79 26.90 4.51 -5.47
CA GLU A 79 27.26 3.17 -5.94
C GLU A 79 26.14 2.18 -5.58
N LEU A 80 25.87 1.26 -6.51
CA LEU A 80 24.89 0.21 -6.30
C LEU A 80 25.51 -0.91 -5.45
N GLN A 81 24.93 -1.15 -4.28
CA GLN A 81 25.33 -2.21 -3.37
C GLN A 81 24.44 -3.44 -3.54
N PHE A 82 24.98 -4.64 -3.33
CA PHE A 82 24.23 -5.89 -3.42
C PHE A 82 24.16 -6.59 -2.07
N THR A 83 22.99 -7.12 -1.72
CA THR A 83 22.80 -7.88 -0.47
C THR A 83 21.88 -9.08 -0.68
N ASP A 84 22.26 -10.21 -0.10
CA ASP A 84 21.49 -11.45 -0.11
C ASP A 84 20.15 -11.31 0.61
N ASN A 85 20.04 -10.38 1.56
CA ASN A 85 18.78 -10.09 2.26
C ASN A 85 17.70 -9.49 1.34
N LEU A 86 18.04 -9.11 0.11
CA LEU A 86 17.09 -8.70 -0.92
C LEU A 86 16.75 -9.83 -1.92
N LYS A 87 17.24 -11.06 -1.75
CA LYS A 87 16.85 -12.20 -2.61
C LYS A 87 15.35 -12.50 -2.49
N GLU A 88 14.78 -13.02 -3.57
CA GLU A 88 13.37 -13.41 -3.63
C GLU A 88 13.10 -14.57 -2.65
N ILE A 89 11.83 -14.83 -2.34
CA ILE A 89 11.45 -16.03 -1.59
C ILE A 89 12.03 -17.30 -2.22
N ASN A 90 12.79 -18.05 -1.44
CA ASN A 90 13.31 -19.35 -1.85
C ASN A 90 12.18 -20.38 -1.84
N LEU A 91 11.80 -20.91 -3.00
CA LEU A 91 10.76 -21.91 -3.16
C LEU A 91 11.37 -23.20 -3.72
N VAL A 92 12.37 -23.72 -3.00
CA VAL A 92 13.33 -24.78 -3.40
C VAL A 92 12.78 -25.85 -4.34
N THR A 93 11.64 -26.47 -4.00
CA THR A 93 11.09 -27.60 -4.77
C THR A 93 10.28 -27.19 -5.99
N TRP A 94 9.98 -25.90 -6.14
CA TRP A 94 9.14 -25.35 -7.20
C TRP A 94 9.92 -24.47 -8.19
N GLU A 95 11.14 -24.05 -7.89
CA GLU A 95 11.90 -23.11 -8.74
C GLU A 95 12.07 -23.63 -10.17
N GLY A 96 11.86 -22.73 -11.14
CA GLY A 96 11.89 -23.06 -12.56
C GLY A 96 10.64 -23.79 -13.07
N VAL A 97 9.74 -24.28 -12.22
CA VAL A 97 8.53 -25.01 -12.63
C VAL A 97 7.40 -24.02 -12.97
N LEU A 98 6.51 -24.37 -13.91
CA LEU A 98 5.31 -23.57 -14.19
C LEU A 98 4.37 -23.59 -12.98
N PHE A 99 3.74 -22.46 -12.63
CA PHE A 99 2.76 -22.44 -11.54
C PHE A 99 1.60 -23.43 -11.75
N SER A 100 1.18 -23.66 -12.99
CA SER A 100 0.15 -24.66 -13.33
C SER A 100 0.62 -26.10 -13.14
N GLU A 101 1.92 -26.36 -13.32
CA GLU A 101 2.51 -27.67 -13.05
C GLU A 101 2.66 -27.89 -11.55
N VAL A 102 3.09 -26.87 -10.79
CA VAL A 102 3.12 -26.91 -9.33
C VAL A 102 1.73 -27.23 -8.77
N GLU A 103 0.68 -26.55 -9.22
CA GLU A 103 -0.70 -26.83 -8.81
C GLU A 103 -1.12 -28.28 -9.10
N ALA A 104 -0.66 -28.86 -10.21
CA ALA A 104 -0.97 -30.24 -10.58
C ALA A 104 -0.17 -31.29 -9.79
N THR A 105 1.10 -31.02 -9.47
CA THR A 105 2.01 -31.99 -8.83
C THR A 105 2.08 -31.86 -7.31
N ASP A 106 1.80 -30.68 -6.77
CA ASP A 106 1.78 -30.36 -5.34
C ASP A 106 0.55 -29.50 -4.97
N PRO A 107 -0.67 -30.06 -5.13
CA PRO A 107 -1.90 -29.31 -4.89
C PRO A 107 -2.07 -28.86 -3.43
N GLU A 108 -1.60 -29.65 -2.47
CA GLU A 108 -1.65 -29.30 -1.05
C GLU A 108 -0.73 -28.13 -0.72
N GLY A 109 0.53 -28.17 -1.20
CA GLY A 109 1.47 -27.07 -1.06
C GLY A 109 0.97 -25.81 -1.77
N PHE A 110 0.44 -25.93 -2.99
CA PHE A 110 -0.12 -24.80 -3.71
C PHE A 110 -1.33 -24.18 -3.00
N GLN A 111 -2.22 -24.99 -2.41
CA GLN A 111 -3.32 -24.50 -1.59
C GLN A 111 -2.82 -23.79 -0.32
N ALA A 112 -1.81 -24.35 0.35
CA ALA A 112 -1.16 -23.73 1.50
C ALA A 112 -0.56 -22.37 1.11
N TRP A 113 0.18 -22.29 0.00
CA TRP A 113 0.72 -21.03 -0.53
C TRP A 113 -0.35 -19.95 -0.70
N GLN A 114 -1.52 -20.32 -1.23
CA GLN A 114 -2.60 -19.37 -1.50
C GLN A 114 -3.34 -18.92 -0.23
N ARG A 115 -3.65 -19.84 0.68
CA ARG A 115 -4.59 -19.59 1.79
C ARG A 115 -3.90 -19.50 3.16
N ARG A 116 -2.80 -20.22 3.34
CA ARG A 116 -2.08 -20.37 4.62
C ARG A 116 -0.56 -20.31 4.37
N PRO A 117 -0.05 -19.20 3.79
CA PRO A 117 1.33 -19.12 3.30
C PRO A 117 2.38 -19.42 4.38
N HIS A 118 2.08 -19.09 5.64
CA HIS A 118 2.93 -19.37 6.80
C HIS A 118 3.11 -20.87 7.13
N GLU A 119 2.19 -21.72 6.67
CA GLU A 119 2.25 -23.17 6.87
C GLU A 119 2.88 -23.91 5.67
N LEU A 120 3.16 -23.21 4.56
CA LEU A 120 3.83 -23.83 3.43
C LEU A 120 5.19 -24.37 3.90
N LYS A 121 5.40 -25.66 3.68
CA LYS A 121 6.64 -26.34 4.01
C LYS A 121 7.18 -27.10 2.81
N MET A 122 8.50 -27.13 2.68
CA MET A 122 9.22 -27.81 1.62
C MET A 122 10.25 -28.75 2.26
N MET A 123 10.36 -29.96 1.71
CA MET A 123 11.35 -30.94 2.16
C MET A 123 12.64 -30.69 1.38
N VAL A 124 13.69 -30.22 2.06
CA VAL A 124 14.97 -29.83 1.44
C VAL A 124 16.04 -30.84 1.80
N SER A 125 16.70 -31.40 0.77
CA SER A 125 17.85 -32.30 0.95
C SER A 125 19.12 -31.49 1.20
N ASN A 126 19.77 -31.76 2.33
CA ASN A 126 21.03 -31.13 2.72
C ASN A 126 22.25 -31.86 2.10
N PRO A 127 23.42 -31.20 2.02
CA PRO A 127 24.64 -31.81 1.47
C PRO A 127 25.11 -33.07 2.21
N ASP A 128 24.75 -33.24 3.48
CA ASP A 128 25.05 -34.41 4.30
C ASP A 128 24.07 -35.58 4.07
N GLY A 129 23.11 -35.42 3.15
CA GLY A 129 22.09 -36.42 2.83
C GLY A 129 20.87 -36.41 3.76
N THR A 130 20.84 -35.55 4.78
CA THR A 130 19.64 -35.37 5.61
C THR A 130 18.56 -34.59 4.86
N VAL A 131 17.29 -34.77 5.24
CA VAL A 131 16.18 -33.98 4.71
C VAL A 131 15.57 -33.19 5.86
N THR A 132 15.47 -31.88 5.68
CA THR A 132 14.91 -30.97 6.69
C THR A 132 13.67 -30.27 6.18
N GLU A 133 12.75 -29.96 7.08
CA GLU A 133 11.62 -29.09 6.79
C GLU A 133 12.11 -27.63 6.65
N TYR A 134 11.68 -26.97 5.59
CA TYR A 134 11.93 -25.56 5.33
C TYR A 134 10.62 -24.82 5.15
N TYR A 135 10.47 -23.66 5.78
CA TYR A 135 9.25 -22.84 5.76
C TYR A 135 9.54 -21.53 5.01
N PRO A 136 9.22 -21.43 3.71
CA PRO A 136 9.66 -20.33 2.86
C PRO A 136 9.22 -18.94 3.32
N VAL A 137 7.97 -18.81 3.76
CA VAL A 137 7.39 -17.51 4.11
C VAL A 137 7.88 -17.01 5.47
N PRO A 138 7.90 -17.82 6.55
CA PRO A 138 8.58 -17.44 7.79
C PRO A 138 10.05 -17.04 7.57
N ALA A 139 10.83 -17.83 6.83
CA ALA A 139 12.23 -17.53 6.54
C ALA A 139 12.40 -16.18 5.78
N LEU A 140 11.49 -15.87 4.85
CA LEU A 140 11.49 -14.59 4.14
C LEU A 140 11.23 -13.39 5.10
N TYR A 141 10.38 -13.56 6.11
CA TYR A 141 10.10 -12.51 7.10
C TYR A 141 11.30 -12.29 8.05
N GLU A 142 12.01 -13.36 8.40
CA GLU A 142 13.29 -13.25 9.12
C GLU A 142 14.34 -12.52 8.27
N GLN A 143 14.43 -12.83 6.97
CA GLN A 143 15.31 -12.12 6.04
C GLN A 143 14.99 -10.63 5.93
N ALA A 144 13.71 -10.26 5.82
CA ALA A 144 13.26 -8.87 5.79
C ALA A 144 13.58 -8.13 7.12
N THR A 145 13.38 -8.80 8.25
CA THR A 145 13.74 -8.30 9.58
C THR A 145 15.24 -8.01 9.68
N GLN A 146 16.07 -8.94 9.23
CA GLN A 146 17.52 -8.80 9.23
C GLN A 146 17.98 -7.63 8.34
N LEU A 147 17.31 -7.40 7.20
CA LEU A 147 17.59 -6.24 6.36
C LEU A 147 17.34 -4.93 7.11
N TRP A 148 16.18 -4.77 7.75
CA TRP A 148 15.86 -3.53 8.47
C TRP A 148 16.84 -3.22 9.60
N GLN A 149 17.24 -4.24 10.35
CA GLN A 149 18.24 -4.12 11.42
C GLN A 149 19.62 -3.72 10.87
N ASP A 150 19.94 -4.08 9.62
CA ASP A 150 21.22 -3.79 8.99
C ASP A 150 21.26 -2.39 8.35
N ILE A 151 20.21 -2.02 7.59
CA ILE A 151 20.26 -0.82 6.74
C ILE A 151 19.78 0.44 7.44
N LEU A 152 18.73 0.39 8.26
CA LEU A 152 18.13 1.61 8.83
C LEU A 152 19.10 2.37 9.75
N PRO A 153 19.88 1.72 10.64
CA PRO A 153 20.85 2.44 11.49
C PRO A 153 21.95 3.17 10.71
N ARG A 154 22.22 2.78 9.47
CA ARG A 154 23.24 3.41 8.61
C ARG A 154 22.72 4.63 7.85
N HIS A 155 21.41 4.81 7.77
CA HIS A 155 20.75 5.74 6.85
C HIS A 155 19.77 6.67 7.56
N ILE A 156 20.04 7.05 8.81
CA ILE A 156 19.17 7.96 9.57
C ILE A 156 19.00 9.29 8.83
N GLY A 157 17.75 9.65 8.52
CA GLY A 157 17.42 10.89 7.81
C GLY A 157 17.74 10.91 6.31
N GLN A 158 18.13 9.77 5.74
CA GLN A 158 18.55 9.65 4.34
C GLN A 158 17.44 9.08 3.44
N THR A 159 17.58 9.27 2.12
CA THR A 159 16.73 8.64 1.10
C THR A 159 17.48 7.50 0.43
N ILE A 160 16.94 6.28 0.53
CA ILE A 160 17.55 5.07 -0.02
C ILE A 160 16.62 4.36 -1.01
N LEU A 161 17.20 3.77 -2.06
CA LEU A 161 16.50 2.97 -3.07
C LEU A 161 16.84 1.49 -2.92
N LEU A 162 15.82 0.64 -2.79
CA LEU A 162 15.97 -0.83 -2.78
C LEU A 162 15.28 -1.43 -4.02
N VAL A 163 16.02 -2.18 -4.82
CA VAL A 163 15.49 -2.88 -6.01
C VAL A 163 15.55 -4.39 -5.81
N ALA A 164 14.39 -5.03 -5.70
CA ALA A 164 14.29 -6.45 -5.36
C ALA A 164 13.08 -7.13 -6.02
N HIS A 165 12.41 -8.05 -5.32
CA HIS A 165 11.43 -8.96 -5.92
C HIS A 165 10.07 -8.90 -5.23
N SER A 166 9.07 -9.60 -5.78
CA SER A 166 7.71 -9.47 -5.27
C SER A 166 7.58 -9.99 -3.85
N GLY A 167 8.18 -11.13 -3.52
CA GLY A 167 8.02 -11.74 -2.20
C GLY A 167 8.74 -10.93 -1.14
N ILE A 168 10.04 -10.67 -1.32
CA ILE A 168 10.81 -9.89 -0.35
C ILE A 168 10.26 -8.46 -0.15
N ASN A 169 9.77 -7.77 -1.20
CA ASN A 169 9.14 -6.46 -1.02
C ASN A 169 7.87 -6.53 -0.16
N ARG A 170 7.06 -7.58 -0.30
CA ARG A 170 5.88 -7.79 0.56
C ARG A 170 6.30 -8.07 2.00
N ALA A 171 7.33 -8.88 2.23
CA ALA A 171 7.84 -9.14 3.58
C ALA A 171 8.47 -7.88 4.20
N LEU A 172 9.17 -7.06 3.42
CA LEU A 172 9.71 -5.77 3.86
C LEU A 172 8.61 -4.82 4.31
N ILE A 173 7.57 -4.62 3.48
CA ILE A 173 6.40 -3.80 3.87
C ILE A 173 5.71 -4.42 5.08
N GLY A 174 5.48 -5.74 5.06
CA GLY A 174 4.74 -6.44 6.10
C GLY A 174 5.41 -6.38 7.47
N THR A 175 6.70 -6.71 7.55
CA THR A 175 7.48 -6.61 8.79
C THR A 175 7.54 -5.19 9.33
N ALA A 176 7.62 -4.18 8.44
CA ALA A 176 7.67 -2.78 8.85
C ALA A 176 6.37 -2.31 9.54
N ILE A 177 5.21 -2.77 9.05
CA ILE A 177 3.88 -2.37 9.56
C ILE A 177 3.24 -3.39 10.51
N GLY A 178 3.93 -4.48 10.86
CA GLY A 178 3.44 -5.48 11.83
C GLY A 178 2.60 -6.61 11.25
N LEU A 179 2.55 -6.79 9.93
CA LEU A 179 1.97 -8.00 9.32
C LEU A 179 2.80 -9.24 9.65
N THR A 180 2.12 -10.38 9.71
CA THR A 180 2.74 -11.68 9.99
C THR A 180 2.94 -12.47 8.69
N PRO A 181 3.72 -13.57 8.71
CA PRO A 181 3.80 -14.52 7.59
C PRO A 181 2.43 -15.00 7.08
N ALA A 182 1.39 -14.99 7.92
CA ALA A 182 0.04 -15.40 7.52
C ALA A 182 -0.63 -14.40 6.57
N ASP A 183 -0.16 -13.14 6.54
CA ASP A 183 -0.74 -12.04 5.77
C ASP A 183 0.02 -11.79 4.46
N TYR A 184 1.00 -12.64 4.12
CA TYR A 184 1.90 -12.48 2.96
C TYR A 184 1.16 -12.26 1.62
N GLN A 185 -0.04 -12.81 1.46
CA GLN A 185 -0.84 -12.66 0.23
C GLN A 185 -1.70 -11.39 0.19
N ASN A 186 -1.79 -10.63 1.29
CA ASN A 186 -2.69 -9.47 1.41
C ASN A 186 -2.14 -8.21 0.72
N VAL A 187 -0.88 -8.20 0.29
CA VAL A 187 -0.25 -7.05 -0.39
C VAL A 187 0.24 -7.46 -1.78
N HIS A 188 -0.10 -6.68 -2.81
CA HIS A 188 0.39 -6.86 -4.17
C HIS A 188 1.65 -6.03 -4.46
N GLN A 189 2.46 -6.51 -5.40
CA GLN A 189 3.60 -5.79 -5.97
C GLN A 189 3.67 -6.12 -7.47
N SER A 190 3.49 -5.13 -8.33
CA SER A 190 3.61 -5.21 -9.78
C SER A 190 5.08 -5.03 -10.20
N ASN A 191 5.49 -5.62 -11.34
CA ASN A 191 6.84 -5.37 -11.87
C ASN A 191 7.05 -3.86 -12.08
N CYS A 192 8.22 -3.34 -11.69
CA CYS A 192 8.52 -1.91 -11.68
C CYS A 192 7.53 -1.03 -10.89
N GLY A 193 6.71 -1.62 -10.01
CA GLY A 193 5.90 -0.89 -9.06
C GLY A 193 6.80 -0.21 -8.02
N ILE A 194 6.44 1.03 -7.65
CA ILE A 194 7.16 1.84 -6.66
C ILE A 194 6.36 1.86 -5.36
N SER A 195 7.00 1.57 -4.23
CA SER A 195 6.43 1.75 -2.89
C SER A 195 7.35 2.64 -2.05
N VAL A 196 6.80 3.44 -1.14
CA VAL A 196 7.54 4.43 -0.37
C VAL A 196 7.18 4.29 1.10
N LEU A 197 8.20 4.06 1.93
CA LEU A 197 8.11 3.96 3.38
C LEU A 197 8.98 5.06 4.02
N ASN A 198 8.45 5.74 5.03
CA ASN A 198 9.11 6.81 5.75
C ASN A 198 9.27 6.37 7.22
N PHE A 199 10.51 6.09 7.64
CA PHE A 199 10.84 5.61 8.97
C PHE A 199 11.28 6.77 9.87
N PRO A 200 10.67 6.97 11.04
CA PRO A 200 11.22 7.82 12.10
C PRO A 200 12.65 7.40 12.49
N ASP A 201 13.45 8.34 12.98
CA ASP A 201 14.85 8.09 13.38
C ASP A 201 14.99 7.19 14.60
N ASP A 202 13.97 7.15 15.45
CA ASP A 202 13.87 6.25 16.61
C ASP A 202 13.09 4.96 16.31
N TRP A 203 12.73 4.69 15.04
CA TRP A 203 12.02 3.47 14.67
C TRP A 203 12.85 2.22 14.97
N SER A 204 12.22 1.23 15.58
CA SER A 204 12.79 -0.11 15.75
C SER A 204 11.72 -1.17 15.63
N LEU A 205 12.10 -2.40 15.28
CA LEU A 205 11.15 -3.52 15.20
C LEU A 205 10.48 -3.84 16.55
N ALA A 206 11.21 -3.64 17.66
CA ALA A 206 10.74 -3.92 19.02
C ALA A 206 9.66 -2.93 19.47
N ASP A 207 9.83 -1.65 19.12
CA ASP A 207 8.95 -0.54 19.53
C ASP A 207 8.22 0.11 18.34
N ARG A 208 7.98 -0.67 17.27
CA ARG A 208 7.46 -0.17 15.98
C ARG A 208 6.11 0.55 16.04
N ASN A 209 5.37 0.42 17.14
CA ASN A 209 4.07 1.09 17.34
C ASN A 209 4.23 2.44 18.08
N ARG A 210 5.34 2.66 18.78
CA ARG A 210 5.61 3.92 19.49
C ARG A 210 5.89 5.06 18.49
N SER A 211 6.74 4.76 17.50
CA SER A 211 7.10 5.68 16.43
C SER A 211 6.86 4.95 15.10
N PRO A 212 5.60 4.89 14.62
CA PRO A 212 5.24 4.04 13.49
C PRO A 212 5.89 4.48 12.19
N VAL A 213 6.34 3.51 11.39
CA VAL A 213 6.71 3.75 9.99
C VAL A 213 5.47 4.24 9.23
N GLN A 214 5.63 5.28 8.43
CA GLN A 214 4.58 5.74 7.55
C GLN A 214 4.74 5.09 6.17
N VAL A 215 3.77 4.29 5.76
CA VAL A 215 3.49 3.90 4.39
C VAL A 215 2.97 5.13 3.66
N GLU A 216 3.86 5.82 2.95
CA GLU A 216 3.48 6.94 2.09
C GLU A 216 2.67 6.44 0.90
N SER A 217 3.13 5.37 0.25
CA SER A 217 2.41 4.76 -0.87
C SER A 217 2.89 3.33 -1.12
N THR A 218 2.05 2.50 -1.73
CA THR A 218 2.46 1.16 -2.19
C THR A 218 2.06 0.92 -3.62
N ASN A 219 2.92 0.18 -4.32
CA ASN A 219 2.70 -0.38 -5.66
C ASN A 219 2.14 0.62 -6.69
N GLN A 220 2.71 1.82 -6.74
CA GLN A 220 2.41 2.82 -7.76
C GLN A 220 2.81 2.28 -9.14
N THR A 221 1.93 2.42 -10.14
CA THR A 221 2.19 1.97 -11.54
C THR A 221 1.94 3.04 -12.60
N ALA A 222 1.47 4.23 -12.22
CA ALA A 222 1.07 5.29 -13.15
C ALA A 222 2.23 5.76 -14.05
N HIS A 223 3.47 5.76 -13.54
CA HIS A 223 4.67 6.07 -14.31
C HIS A 223 4.96 5.07 -15.44
N LEU A 224 4.32 3.91 -15.42
CA LEU A 224 4.39 2.89 -16.48
C LEU A 224 3.28 3.08 -17.54
N GLY A 225 2.47 4.13 -17.44
CA GLY A 225 1.28 4.35 -18.26
C GLY A 225 0.07 3.51 -17.83
N LYS A 226 0.10 2.96 -16.60
CA LYS A 226 -0.99 2.18 -16.02
C LYS A 226 -1.55 2.90 -14.80
N PRO A 227 -2.68 3.62 -14.90
CA PRO A 227 -3.24 4.38 -13.79
C PRO A 227 -3.36 3.54 -12.52
N LEU A 228 -3.89 2.33 -12.64
CA LEU A 228 -4.05 1.38 -11.53
C LEU A 228 -3.28 0.08 -11.83
N PRO A 229 -2.87 -0.68 -10.80
CA PRO A 229 -2.36 -2.04 -10.99
C PRO A 229 -3.36 -2.92 -11.74
N GLU A 230 -2.87 -3.81 -12.61
CA GLU A 230 -3.74 -4.69 -13.40
C GLU A 230 -4.49 -5.69 -12.51
N ILE A 231 -5.73 -6.01 -12.91
CA ILE A 231 -6.49 -7.11 -12.28
C ILE A 231 -5.81 -8.43 -12.65
N ARG A 232 -5.57 -9.28 -11.65
CA ARG A 232 -4.99 -10.62 -11.87
C ARG A 232 -5.95 -11.52 -12.66
N ASN A 233 -5.38 -12.48 -13.39
CA ASN A 233 -6.18 -13.55 -13.99
C ASN A 233 -6.96 -14.32 -12.91
N HIS A 234 -8.15 -14.81 -13.24
CA HIS A 234 -9.06 -15.53 -12.34
C HIS A 234 -9.67 -14.68 -11.21
N HIS A 235 -9.63 -13.35 -11.31
CA HIS A 235 -10.35 -12.45 -10.41
C HIS A 235 -11.88 -12.66 -10.54
N ARG A 236 -12.56 -12.91 -9.42
CA ARG A 236 -14.01 -13.18 -9.36
C ARG A 236 -14.82 -12.21 -8.51
N GLY A 237 -14.17 -11.35 -7.72
CA GLY A 237 -14.87 -10.40 -6.86
C GLY A 237 -14.83 -8.95 -7.35
N PRO A 238 -15.31 -8.02 -6.51
CA PRO A 238 -15.20 -6.59 -6.76
C PRO A 238 -13.78 -6.04 -6.56
N ARG A 239 -13.45 -5.00 -7.31
CA ARG A 239 -12.35 -4.08 -7.07
C ARG A 239 -12.91 -2.78 -6.49
N PHE A 240 -12.36 -2.31 -5.39
CA PHE A 240 -12.70 -1.03 -4.78
C PHE A 240 -11.61 0.01 -5.03
N LEU A 241 -12.05 1.21 -5.39
CA LEU A 241 -11.26 2.43 -5.45
C LEU A 241 -11.67 3.30 -4.27
N LEU A 242 -10.92 3.19 -3.17
CA LEU A 242 -11.13 3.98 -1.96
C LEU A 242 -10.41 5.32 -2.11
N VAL A 243 -11.16 6.42 -2.09
CA VAL A 243 -10.66 7.78 -2.34
C VAL A 243 -10.86 8.66 -1.11
N ARG A 244 -9.83 9.41 -0.73
CA ARG A 244 -9.97 10.49 0.27
C ARG A 244 -10.47 11.76 -0.42
N HIS A 245 -11.39 12.48 0.22
CA HIS A 245 -11.87 13.78 -0.28
C HIS A 245 -10.74 14.79 -0.58
N GLY A 246 -11.01 15.75 -1.48
CA GLY A 246 -10.13 16.89 -1.78
C GLY A 246 -9.89 17.82 -0.58
N GLU A 247 -8.91 18.71 -0.68
CA GLU A 247 -8.56 19.67 0.38
C GLU A 247 -9.72 20.62 0.75
N THR A 248 -9.83 20.93 2.05
CA THR A 248 -10.69 22.00 2.59
C THR A 248 -9.87 23.14 3.17
N ASP A 249 -10.49 24.28 3.47
CA ASP A 249 -9.80 25.38 4.16
C ASP A 249 -9.20 24.93 5.51
N TRP A 250 -9.88 24.03 6.22
CA TRP A 250 -9.39 23.52 7.50
C TRP A 250 -8.24 22.52 7.35
N ASN A 251 -8.13 21.80 6.23
CA ASN A 251 -6.91 21.04 5.95
C ASN A 251 -5.71 21.97 5.78
N ARG A 252 -5.84 23.02 4.96
CA ARG A 252 -4.77 24.00 4.72
C ARG A 252 -4.37 24.72 6.00
N ASP A 253 -5.35 25.08 6.82
CA ASP A 253 -5.14 25.81 8.07
C ASP A 253 -4.75 24.87 9.24
N LYS A 254 -4.65 23.55 9.01
CA LYS A 254 -4.34 22.51 10.02
C LYS A 254 -5.29 22.52 11.22
N ARG A 255 -6.58 22.71 10.95
CA ARG A 255 -7.65 22.61 11.95
C ARG A 255 -8.25 21.20 11.93
N PHE A 256 -8.58 20.69 13.12
CA PHE A 256 -9.31 19.43 13.25
C PHE A 256 -10.73 19.62 12.71
N GLN A 257 -11.14 18.82 11.72
CA GLN A 257 -12.45 18.97 11.07
C GLN A 257 -13.54 18.17 11.77
N GLY A 258 -13.31 16.87 11.89
CA GLY A 258 -14.30 15.92 12.36
C GLY A 258 -15.62 16.02 11.59
N GLN A 259 -16.73 16.12 12.31
CA GLN A 259 -18.08 16.11 11.74
C GLN A 259 -18.64 17.50 11.40
N ILE A 260 -17.95 18.59 11.74
CA ILE A 260 -18.26 19.90 11.14
C ILE A 260 -18.06 19.81 9.61
N ASP A 261 -19.14 20.12 8.89
CA ASP A 261 -19.23 19.87 7.45
C ASP A 261 -18.66 21.03 6.62
N VAL A 262 -17.33 21.11 6.59
CA VAL A 262 -16.58 22.07 5.78
C VAL A 262 -16.55 21.61 4.31
N PRO A 263 -16.90 22.47 3.33
CA PRO A 263 -16.86 22.12 1.92
C PRO A 263 -15.42 22.06 1.37
N LEU A 264 -15.26 21.56 0.15
CA LEU A 264 -13.98 21.66 -0.55
C LEU A 264 -13.58 23.12 -0.77
N ASN A 265 -12.29 23.41 -0.72
CA ASN A 265 -11.73 24.66 -1.23
C ASN A 265 -11.41 24.50 -2.74
N ASP A 266 -10.92 25.56 -3.39
CA ASP A 266 -10.61 25.54 -4.83
C ASP A 266 -9.53 24.50 -5.19
N ARG A 267 -8.53 24.34 -4.32
CA ARG A 267 -7.49 23.32 -4.47
C ARG A 267 -8.08 21.91 -4.35
N GLY A 268 -9.04 21.70 -3.45
CA GLY A 268 -9.75 20.45 -3.30
C GLY A 268 -10.57 20.08 -4.52
N ARG A 269 -11.26 21.06 -5.13
CA ARG A 269 -11.97 20.87 -6.41
C ARG A 269 -11.01 20.52 -7.55
N GLU A 270 -9.85 21.18 -7.61
CA GLU A 270 -8.79 20.83 -8.58
C GLU A 270 -8.28 19.41 -8.35
N GLN A 271 -8.02 18.99 -7.10
CA GLN A 271 -7.62 17.63 -6.78
C GLN A 271 -8.68 16.61 -7.21
N SER A 272 -9.97 16.89 -6.94
CA SER A 272 -11.08 16.04 -7.38
C SER A 272 -11.15 15.95 -8.90
N GLN A 273 -10.89 17.04 -9.62
CA GLN A 273 -10.85 17.07 -11.09
C GLN A 273 -9.69 16.24 -11.64
N LEU A 274 -8.49 16.36 -11.05
CA LEU A 274 -7.34 15.54 -11.43
C LEU A 274 -7.58 14.05 -11.18
N ALA A 275 -8.25 13.70 -10.07
CA ALA A 275 -8.68 12.33 -9.80
C ALA A 275 -9.74 11.85 -10.80
N ALA A 276 -10.67 12.73 -11.20
CA ALA A 276 -11.68 12.44 -12.23
C ALA A 276 -11.03 12.10 -13.58
N GLU A 277 -10.08 12.92 -14.03
CA GLU A 277 -9.33 12.71 -15.27
C GLU A 277 -8.46 11.46 -15.22
N PHE A 278 -7.86 11.18 -14.07
CA PHE A 278 -7.06 9.97 -13.83
C PHE A 278 -7.89 8.68 -13.94
N LEU A 279 -9.14 8.73 -13.48
CA LEU A 279 -10.06 7.59 -13.44
C LEU A 279 -11.03 7.54 -14.62
N GLN A 280 -11.03 8.51 -15.53
CA GLN A 280 -12.03 8.61 -16.61
C GLN A 280 -12.09 7.37 -17.52
N ALA A 281 -10.95 6.70 -17.72
CA ALA A 281 -10.85 5.51 -18.57
C ALA A 281 -11.17 4.21 -17.83
N ILE A 282 -11.35 4.26 -16.50
CA ILE A 282 -11.65 3.09 -15.67
C ILE A 282 -13.18 2.95 -15.59
N GLN A 283 -13.74 1.90 -16.19
CA GLN A 283 -15.17 1.63 -16.08
C GLN A 283 -15.57 1.47 -14.61
N MET A 284 -16.49 2.31 -14.13
CA MET A 284 -17.12 2.20 -12.82
C MET A 284 -18.50 1.56 -12.94
N ASP A 285 -18.81 0.63 -12.04
CA ASP A 285 -20.12 -0.04 -11.97
C ASP A 285 -20.98 0.53 -10.84
N PHE A 286 -20.36 0.88 -9.71
CA PHE A 286 -21.04 1.36 -8.51
C PHE A 286 -20.24 2.50 -7.86
N ALA A 287 -20.92 3.40 -7.16
CA ALA A 287 -20.28 4.48 -6.42
C ALA A 287 -20.95 4.73 -5.08
N PHE A 288 -20.12 4.87 -4.03
CA PHE A 288 -20.54 5.17 -2.68
C PHE A 288 -19.74 6.36 -2.14
N SER A 289 -20.35 7.14 -1.26
CA SER A 289 -19.66 8.20 -0.54
C SER A 289 -20.17 8.33 0.90
N SER A 290 -19.31 8.83 1.78
CA SER A 290 -19.76 9.53 2.98
C SER A 290 -20.79 10.62 2.63
N PRO A 291 -21.82 10.86 3.46
CA PRO A 291 -22.85 11.86 3.18
C PRO A 291 -22.36 13.31 3.34
N MET A 292 -21.21 13.53 4.00
CA MET A 292 -20.64 14.87 4.24
C MET A 292 -20.33 15.59 2.92
N LEU A 293 -20.34 16.93 2.92
CA LEU A 293 -20.15 17.74 1.71
C LEU A 293 -18.85 17.40 0.98
N ARG A 294 -17.72 17.36 1.68
CA ARG A 294 -16.39 17.20 1.06
C ARG A 294 -16.18 15.88 0.29
N PRO A 295 -16.53 14.66 0.79
CA PRO A 295 -16.36 13.43 0.02
C PRO A 295 -17.46 13.30 -1.04
N LYS A 296 -18.69 13.77 -0.75
CA LYS A 296 -19.79 13.78 -1.69
C LYS A 296 -19.47 14.64 -2.92
N GLU A 297 -19.02 15.89 -2.73
CA GLU A 297 -18.61 16.79 -3.82
C GLU A 297 -17.44 16.18 -4.61
N THR A 298 -16.47 15.55 -3.92
CA THR A 298 -15.37 14.82 -4.58
C THR A 298 -15.90 13.68 -5.46
N ALA A 299 -16.83 12.86 -4.95
CA ALA A 299 -17.44 11.76 -5.69
C ALA A 299 -18.24 12.26 -6.90
N GLU A 300 -19.04 13.32 -6.72
CA GLU A 300 -19.82 13.93 -7.78
C GLU A 300 -18.94 14.46 -8.92
N ILE A 301 -17.80 15.08 -8.61
CA ILE A 301 -16.82 15.52 -9.62
C ILE A 301 -16.24 14.33 -10.39
N ILE A 302 -15.82 13.26 -9.70
CA ILE A 302 -15.28 12.04 -10.35
C ILE A 302 -16.33 11.42 -11.28
N LEU A 303 -17.59 11.37 -10.84
CA LEU A 303 -18.70 10.76 -11.58
C LEU A 303 -19.18 11.57 -12.80
N GLN A 304 -18.67 12.78 -13.04
CA GLN A 304 -18.98 13.52 -14.27
C GLN A 304 -18.55 12.76 -15.54
N PHE A 305 -17.49 11.94 -15.45
CA PHE A 305 -17.06 11.05 -16.53
C PHE A 305 -17.80 9.70 -16.56
N HIS A 306 -18.67 9.43 -15.58
CA HIS A 306 -19.38 8.15 -15.39
C HIS A 306 -20.90 8.36 -15.23
N PRO A 307 -21.59 9.01 -16.18
CA PRO A 307 -22.98 9.47 -16.01
C PRO A 307 -24.02 8.35 -15.79
N GLY A 308 -23.67 7.10 -16.07
CA GLY A 308 -24.52 5.92 -15.81
C GLY A 308 -24.44 5.39 -14.39
N VAL A 309 -23.52 5.89 -13.56
CA VAL A 309 -23.26 5.38 -12.22
C VAL A 309 -23.94 6.27 -11.19
N ARG A 310 -24.87 5.71 -10.44
CA ARG A 310 -25.56 6.41 -9.35
C ARG A 310 -24.66 6.47 -8.11
N LEU A 311 -24.52 7.66 -7.52
CA LEU A 311 -23.91 7.82 -6.20
C LEU A 311 -24.89 7.40 -5.10
N GLU A 312 -24.47 6.45 -4.27
CA GLU A 312 -25.14 6.03 -3.05
C GLU A 312 -24.41 6.62 -1.83
N LEU A 313 -25.14 6.99 -0.77
CA LEU A 313 -24.54 7.55 0.45
C LEU A 313 -24.57 6.50 1.56
N GLU A 314 -23.47 6.40 2.31
CA GLU A 314 -23.32 5.48 3.44
C GLU A 314 -22.90 6.26 4.70
N ASP A 315 -23.83 6.39 5.65
CA ASP A 315 -23.65 7.20 6.86
C ASP A 315 -22.52 6.71 7.75
N ASN A 316 -22.21 5.41 7.72
CA ASN A 316 -21.12 4.83 8.49
C ASN A 316 -19.72 5.25 8.01
N LEU A 317 -19.62 5.90 6.83
CA LEU A 317 -18.38 6.45 6.29
C LEU A 317 -18.13 7.92 6.70
N GLN A 318 -18.89 8.51 7.63
CA GLN A 318 -18.62 9.86 8.15
C GLN A 318 -17.25 9.97 8.83
N GLU A 319 -16.66 11.16 8.87
CA GLU A 319 -15.38 11.36 9.55
C GLU A 319 -15.50 11.09 11.05
N ILE A 320 -14.38 10.78 11.71
CA ILE A 320 -14.30 10.73 13.17
C ILE A 320 -14.85 12.02 13.78
N SER A 321 -15.76 11.92 14.76
CA SER A 321 -16.16 13.10 15.55
C SER A 321 -15.01 13.47 16.48
N HIS A 322 -14.37 14.61 16.25
CA HIS A 322 -13.32 15.09 17.16
C HIS A 322 -13.92 15.87 18.35
N GLY A 323 -15.26 15.99 18.42
CA GLY A 323 -15.96 16.65 19.51
C GLY A 323 -15.47 18.09 19.70
N HIS A 324 -15.04 18.43 20.91
CA HIS A 324 -14.56 19.78 21.23
C HIS A 324 -13.28 20.20 20.51
N TRP A 325 -12.56 19.29 19.85
CA TRP A 325 -11.37 19.66 19.07
C TRP A 325 -11.73 20.27 17.71
N GLU A 326 -12.96 20.07 17.23
CA GLU A 326 -13.35 20.54 15.91
C GLU A 326 -13.25 22.07 15.78
N GLY A 327 -12.58 22.50 14.72
CA GLY A 327 -12.26 23.91 14.45
C GLY A 327 -10.99 24.41 15.13
N LYS A 328 -10.35 23.65 16.02
CA LYS A 328 -9.14 24.07 16.73
C LYS A 328 -7.86 23.67 15.99
N LEU A 329 -6.82 24.46 16.19
CA LEU A 329 -5.42 24.14 15.88
C LEU A 329 -4.85 23.22 16.96
N GLU A 330 -3.78 22.49 16.63
CA GLU A 330 -3.06 21.64 17.59
C GLU A 330 -2.62 22.40 18.85
N GLU A 331 -2.10 23.63 18.72
CA GLU A 331 -1.66 24.42 19.87
C GLU A 331 -2.81 24.83 20.79
N GLU A 332 -4.00 25.07 20.22
CA GLU A 332 -5.21 25.36 21.02
C GLU A 332 -5.64 24.09 21.77
N ILE A 333 -5.60 22.93 21.12
CA ILE A 333 -5.91 21.64 21.76
C ILE A 333 -4.90 21.32 22.87
N ARG A 334 -3.60 21.51 22.65
CA ARG A 334 -2.56 21.24 23.66
C ARG A 334 -2.73 22.13 24.89
N GLN A 335 -3.17 23.38 24.71
CA GLN A 335 -3.42 24.31 25.81
C GLN A 335 -4.68 23.95 26.61
N GLU A 336 -5.76 23.55 25.93
CA GLU A 336 -7.05 23.28 26.56
C GLU A 336 -7.20 21.84 27.10
N TYR A 337 -6.50 20.89 26.48
CA TYR A 337 -6.58 19.45 26.76
C TYR A 337 -5.17 18.83 26.90
N PRO A 338 -4.38 19.24 27.91
CA PRO A 338 -2.98 18.86 28.02
C PRO A 338 -2.80 17.34 28.11
N GLY A 339 -1.94 16.78 27.25
CA GLY A 339 -1.57 15.35 27.22
C GLY A 339 -2.46 14.47 26.33
N ILE A 340 -3.69 14.90 26.00
CA ILE A 340 -4.62 14.06 25.22
C ILE A 340 -4.23 14.04 23.73
N LEU A 341 -3.76 15.17 23.19
CA LEU A 341 -3.27 15.23 21.81
C LEU A 341 -2.01 14.37 21.63
N GLU A 342 -1.09 14.42 22.59
CA GLU A 342 0.10 13.57 22.60
C GLU A 342 -0.28 12.09 22.68
N GLN A 343 -1.26 11.73 23.53
CA GLN A 343 -1.80 10.37 23.59
C GLN A 343 -2.46 9.94 22.27
N TRP A 344 -3.09 10.87 21.53
CA TRP A 344 -3.69 10.57 20.23
C TRP A 344 -2.63 10.30 19.15
N GLN A 345 -1.50 11.00 19.23
CA GLN A 345 -0.36 10.80 18.33
C GLN A 345 0.40 9.51 18.64
N GLU A 346 0.60 9.17 19.93
CA GLU A 346 1.42 8.03 20.36
C GLU A 346 0.63 6.72 20.54
N ALA A 347 -0.61 6.80 21.02
CA ALA A 347 -1.44 5.65 21.38
C ALA A 347 -2.92 5.90 21.03
N PRO A 348 -3.25 6.15 19.74
CA PRO A 348 -4.59 6.59 19.31
C PRO A 348 -5.72 5.67 19.76
N ALA A 349 -5.45 4.36 19.86
CA ALA A 349 -6.41 3.35 20.31
C ALA A 349 -6.90 3.55 21.76
N THR A 350 -6.23 4.38 22.55
CA THR A 350 -6.52 4.59 23.98
C THR A 350 -7.21 5.92 24.29
N VAL A 351 -7.42 6.75 23.26
CA VAL A 351 -7.93 8.11 23.43
C VAL A 351 -9.44 8.18 23.27
N GLN A 352 -10.07 8.90 24.20
CA GLN A 352 -11.42 9.40 24.04
C GLN A 352 -11.34 10.91 23.78
N MET A 353 -11.78 11.37 22.61
CA MET A 353 -11.88 12.81 22.34
C MET A 353 -13.02 13.42 23.16
N PRO A 354 -12.84 14.62 23.74
CA PRO A 354 -13.88 15.24 24.58
C PRO A 354 -15.17 15.50 23.79
N GLU A 355 -16.29 14.93 24.25
CA GLU A 355 -17.60 14.95 23.55
C GLU A 355 -17.55 14.46 22.08
N GLY A 356 -16.54 13.64 21.75
CA GLY A 356 -16.33 13.08 20.42
C GLY A 356 -16.37 11.56 20.41
N GLU A 357 -15.96 10.98 19.29
CA GLU A 357 -15.73 9.54 19.15
C GLU A 357 -14.35 9.16 19.72
N ASN A 358 -14.17 7.89 20.04
CA ASN A 358 -12.84 7.28 20.10
C ASN A 358 -12.56 6.47 18.83
N LEU A 359 -11.34 5.97 18.66
CA LEU A 359 -10.98 5.20 17.47
C LEU A 359 -11.79 3.89 17.34
N GLN A 360 -12.19 3.26 18.46
CA GLN A 360 -12.97 2.03 18.44
C GLN A 360 -14.39 2.26 17.89
N ASP A 361 -15.01 3.41 18.19
CA ASP A 361 -16.31 3.80 17.64
C ASP A 361 -16.25 3.90 16.11
N VAL A 362 -15.26 4.65 15.61
CA VAL A 362 -15.00 4.82 14.16
C VAL A 362 -14.73 3.48 13.50
N TRP A 363 -13.90 2.65 14.13
CA TRP A 363 -13.53 1.34 13.62
C TRP A 363 -14.75 0.44 13.45
N GLN A 364 -15.62 0.35 14.46
CA GLN A 364 -16.82 -0.47 14.40
C GLN A 364 -17.77 -0.03 13.28
N ARG A 365 -18.08 1.26 13.21
CA ARG A 365 -19.01 1.76 12.18
C ARG A 365 -18.41 1.67 10.78
N ALA A 366 -17.12 2.00 10.60
CA ALA A 366 -16.48 1.93 9.29
C ALA A 366 -16.52 0.51 8.72
N ILE A 367 -16.27 -0.52 9.55
CA ILE A 367 -16.40 -1.92 9.15
C ILE A 367 -17.84 -2.25 8.75
N VAL A 368 -18.83 -1.80 9.53
CA VAL A 368 -20.26 -2.00 9.18
C VAL A 368 -20.57 -1.37 7.82
N GLY A 369 -20.14 -0.13 7.57
CA GLY A 369 -20.32 0.56 6.30
C GLY A 369 -19.67 -0.19 5.13
N TRP A 370 -18.41 -0.63 5.29
CA TRP A 370 -17.71 -1.40 4.29
C TRP A 370 -18.39 -2.74 3.97
N GLN A 371 -18.84 -3.45 5.00
CA GLN A 371 -19.55 -4.73 4.83
C GLN A 371 -20.93 -4.54 4.18
N THR A 372 -21.65 -3.47 4.50
CA THR A 372 -22.91 -3.11 3.84
C THR A 372 -22.68 -2.87 2.34
N ILE A 373 -21.66 -2.08 2.00
CA ILE A 373 -21.27 -1.81 0.61
C ILE A 373 -20.88 -3.11 -0.11
N LEU A 374 -20.00 -3.91 0.47
CA LEU A 374 -19.52 -5.17 -0.11
C LEU A 374 -20.68 -6.13 -0.40
N LYS A 375 -21.59 -6.32 0.57
CA LYS A 375 -22.78 -7.17 0.43
C LYS A 375 -23.74 -6.64 -0.64
N SER A 376 -23.98 -5.32 -0.66
CA SER A 376 -24.83 -4.66 -1.65
C SER A 376 -24.28 -4.81 -3.08
N VAL A 377 -22.98 -4.62 -3.26
CA VAL A 377 -22.29 -4.83 -4.55
C VAL A 377 -22.39 -6.28 -4.96
N TRP A 378 -22.06 -7.22 -4.07
CA TRP A 378 -22.09 -8.64 -4.37
C TRP A 378 -23.48 -9.15 -4.74
N ALA A 379 -24.52 -8.72 -4.02
CA ALA A 379 -25.91 -9.08 -4.32
C ALA A 379 -26.36 -8.64 -5.72
N ARG A 380 -25.78 -7.54 -6.25
CA ARG A 380 -26.12 -6.99 -7.58
C ARG A 380 -25.23 -7.53 -8.69
N ALA A 381 -23.96 -7.82 -8.41
CA ALA A 381 -22.98 -8.22 -9.40
C ALA A 381 -22.81 -9.75 -9.51
N GLY A 382 -23.01 -10.50 -8.42
CA GLY A 382 -22.58 -11.88 -8.30
C GLY A 382 -21.08 -12.02 -8.59
N ASP A 383 -20.69 -13.13 -9.22
CA ASP A 383 -19.30 -13.44 -9.59
C ASP A 383 -18.73 -12.58 -10.74
N ARG A 384 -19.47 -11.55 -11.19
CA ARG A 384 -18.98 -10.63 -12.23
C ARG A 384 -17.97 -9.66 -11.61
N PRO A 385 -16.74 -9.56 -12.15
CA PRO A 385 -15.82 -8.52 -11.74
C PRO A 385 -16.41 -7.14 -12.01
N VAL A 386 -16.41 -6.30 -10.98
CA VAL A 386 -16.94 -4.93 -11.00
C VAL A 386 -15.96 -3.98 -10.34
N THR A 387 -15.98 -2.71 -10.75
CA THR A 387 -15.19 -1.66 -10.09
C THR A 387 -16.12 -0.71 -9.33
N VAL A 388 -15.78 -0.45 -8.07
CA VAL A 388 -16.59 0.33 -7.13
C VAL A 388 -15.80 1.55 -6.66
N LEU A 389 -16.33 2.75 -6.87
CA LEU A 389 -15.80 3.96 -6.23
C LEU A 389 -16.34 4.07 -4.80
N VAL A 390 -15.48 4.36 -3.83
CA VAL A 390 -15.87 4.68 -2.45
C VAL A 390 -15.12 5.94 -2.02
N VAL A 391 -15.82 7.03 -1.71
CA VAL A 391 -15.19 8.29 -1.29
C VAL A 391 -15.48 8.60 0.18
N ALA A 392 -14.43 8.76 0.98
CA ALA A 392 -14.54 8.98 2.42
C ALA A 392 -13.43 9.91 2.94
N HIS A 393 -12.95 9.67 4.16
CA HIS A 393 -12.07 10.57 4.91
C HIS A 393 -10.80 9.87 5.40
N ASP A 394 -9.88 10.65 5.99
CA ASP A 394 -8.57 10.14 6.42
C ASP A 394 -8.71 9.05 7.49
N ALA A 395 -9.42 9.33 8.60
CA ALA A 395 -9.51 8.37 9.71
C ALA A 395 -10.29 7.11 9.30
N VAL A 396 -11.39 7.28 8.56
CA VAL A 396 -12.18 6.14 8.05
C VAL A 396 -11.34 5.26 7.14
N ASN A 397 -10.62 5.84 6.18
CA ASN A 397 -9.79 5.07 5.25
C ASN A 397 -8.66 4.33 5.99
N LYS A 398 -7.99 4.97 6.94
CA LYS A 398 -6.95 4.34 7.77
C LYS A 398 -7.51 3.17 8.59
N ALA A 399 -8.67 3.33 9.22
CA ALA A 399 -9.32 2.25 9.97
C ALA A 399 -9.68 1.07 9.06
N LEU A 400 -10.24 1.34 7.87
CA LEU A 400 -10.52 0.31 6.87
C LEU A 400 -9.25 -0.40 6.39
N LEU A 401 -8.18 0.34 6.09
CA LEU A 401 -6.92 -0.25 5.65
C LEU A 401 -6.30 -1.16 6.70
N CYS A 402 -6.30 -0.75 7.96
CA CYS A 402 -5.81 -1.58 9.05
C CYS A 402 -6.67 -2.86 9.17
N HIS A 403 -8.00 -2.72 9.19
CA HIS A 403 -8.90 -3.87 9.27
C HIS A 403 -8.72 -4.86 8.11
N LEU A 404 -8.67 -4.36 6.86
CA LEU A 404 -8.52 -5.19 5.66
C LEU A 404 -7.17 -5.91 5.60
N LEU A 405 -6.16 -5.37 6.26
CA LEU A 405 -4.84 -5.98 6.40
C LEU A 405 -4.71 -6.88 7.64
N ASN A 406 -5.77 -7.05 8.44
CA ASN A 406 -5.73 -7.78 9.71
C ASN A 406 -4.77 -7.15 10.75
N LEU A 407 -4.66 -5.82 10.73
CA LEU A 407 -3.94 -5.01 11.71
C LEU A 407 -4.92 -4.44 12.75
N GLY A 408 -4.43 -4.22 13.98
CA GLY A 408 -5.16 -3.55 15.05
C GLY A 408 -5.13 -2.01 14.96
N PRO A 409 -5.90 -1.31 15.81
CA PRO A 409 -5.98 0.15 15.85
C PRO A 409 -4.66 0.84 16.23
N GLU A 410 -3.72 0.14 16.86
CA GLU A 410 -2.36 0.63 17.11
C GLU A 410 -1.57 0.94 15.83
N HIS A 411 -2.00 0.41 14.69
CA HIS A 411 -1.39 0.63 13.37
C HIS A 411 -2.02 1.80 12.58
N PHE A 412 -2.94 2.54 13.19
CA PHE A 412 -3.69 3.61 12.54
C PHE A 412 -2.81 4.65 11.84
N TRP A 413 -1.68 5.01 12.46
CA TRP A 413 -0.73 5.99 11.93
C TRP A 413 0.23 5.44 10.86
N ASN A 414 0.18 4.13 10.56
CA ASN A 414 1.05 3.55 9.53
C ASN A 414 0.69 4.03 8.12
N PHE A 415 -0.54 4.47 7.83
CA PHE A 415 -0.96 4.76 6.45
C PHE A 415 -1.12 6.25 6.19
N LYS A 416 -0.44 6.77 5.17
CA LYS A 416 -0.77 8.09 4.63
C LYS A 416 -2.01 8.00 3.74
N GLN A 417 -2.85 9.04 3.76
CA GLN A 417 -3.92 9.26 2.80
C GLN A 417 -3.86 10.70 2.33
N GLY A 418 -3.37 10.96 1.13
CA GLY A 418 -3.38 12.28 0.53
C GLY A 418 -4.77 12.71 0.08
N ASN A 419 -5.05 14.01 0.06
CA ASN A 419 -6.31 14.51 -0.49
C ASN A 419 -6.44 14.14 -1.97
N GLY A 420 -7.58 13.56 -2.38
CA GLY A 420 -7.80 13.03 -3.72
C GLY A 420 -7.06 11.72 -4.04
N ALA A 421 -6.32 11.14 -3.07
CA ALA A 421 -5.57 9.93 -3.31
C ALA A 421 -6.48 8.72 -3.54
N VAL A 422 -6.04 7.81 -4.42
CA VAL A 422 -6.76 6.58 -4.75
C VAL A 422 -6.04 5.36 -4.15
N THR A 423 -6.77 4.55 -3.39
CA THR A 423 -6.31 3.26 -2.86
C THR A 423 -7.10 2.14 -3.54
N VAL A 424 -6.42 1.08 -3.98
CA VAL A 424 -7.01 0.00 -4.77
C VAL A 424 -7.02 -1.30 -3.96
N ILE A 425 -8.21 -1.87 -3.77
CA ILE A 425 -8.45 -3.09 -2.98
C ILE A 425 -9.19 -4.09 -3.85
N ASP A 426 -8.66 -5.30 -3.98
CA ASP A 426 -9.29 -6.37 -4.75
C ASP A 426 -9.79 -7.49 -3.82
N TYR A 427 -10.94 -8.07 -4.16
CA TYR A 427 -11.42 -9.35 -3.61
C TYR A 427 -11.25 -10.44 -4.68
N PRO A 428 -10.03 -10.95 -4.91
CA PRO A 428 -9.74 -11.78 -6.08
C PRO A 428 -10.53 -13.08 -6.10
N LEU A 429 -10.86 -13.63 -4.92
CA LEU A 429 -11.57 -14.89 -4.76
C LEU A 429 -13.03 -14.73 -4.29
N GLY A 430 -13.56 -13.50 -4.31
CA GLY A 430 -14.90 -13.18 -3.83
C GLY A 430 -14.92 -12.52 -2.44
N PRO A 431 -16.09 -12.06 -1.98
CA PRO A 431 -16.24 -11.18 -0.81
C PRO A 431 -15.99 -11.87 0.54
N GLU A 432 -16.13 -13.20 0.60
CA GLU A 432 -15.91 -14.00 1.82
C GLU A 432 -14.44 -14.35 2.04
N GLU A 433 -13.60 -14.13 1.02
CA GLU A 433 -12.17 -14.38 1.06
C GLU A 433 -11.42 -13.07 1.38
N ARG A 434 -10.14 -13.18 1.72
CA ARG A 434 -9.34 -12.01 2.13
C ARG A 434 -9.21 -10.99 0.99
N ALA A 435 -9.34 -9.72 1.36
CA ALA A 435 -9.01 -8.61 0.48
C ALA A 435 -7.49 -8.55 0.24
N VAL A 436 -7.11 -8.03 -0.93
CA VAL A 436 -5.71 -7.80 -1.30
C VAL A 436 -5.53 -6.33 -1.65
N LEU A 437 -4.67 -5.63 -0.91
CA LEU A 437 -4.26 -4.29 -1.24
C LEU A 437 -3.42 -4.30 -2.51
N GLN A 438 -3.95 -3.73 -3.58
CA GLN A 438 -3.27 -3.63 -4.86
C GLN A 438 -2.34 -2.43 -4.91
N ALA A 439 -2.75 -1.30 -4.35
CA ALA A 439 -1.95 -0.08 -4.21
C ALA A 439 -2.56 0.81 -3.14
N VAL A 440 -1.74 1.60 -2.46
CA VAL A 440 -2.17 2.56 -1.43
C VAL A 440 -1.69 3.94 -1.79
N ASN A 441 -2.56 4.93 -1.59
CA ASN A 441 -2.25 6.36 -1.69
C ASN A 441 -1.67 6.79 -3.05
N ILE A 442 -2.34 6.43 -4.16
CA ILE A 442 -1.97 6.91 -5.50
C ILE A 442 -2.32 8.40 -5.63
N THR A 443 -1.30 9.26 -5.69
CA THR A 443 -1.43 10.72 -5.93
C THR A 443 -0.70 11.21 -7.17
N SER A 444 -0.23 10.30 -8.03
CA SER A 444 0.56 10.63 -9.24
C SER A 444 -0.15 11.53 -10.25
N HIS A 445 -1.48 11.52 -10.28
CA HIS A 445 -2.29 12.47 -11.06
C HIS A 445 -2.14 13.93 -10.60
N GLN A 446 -1.51 14.17 -9.45
CA GLN A 446 -1.14 15.50 -8.94
C GLN A 446 0.31 15.89 -9.30
N GLY A 447 0.97 15.15 -10.20
CA GLY A 447 2.20 15.57 -10.87
C GLY A 447 3.51 14.98 -10.35
N SER A 448 3.48 13.99 -9.46
CA SER A 448 4.68 13.35 -8.90
C SER A 448 4.40 11.91 -8.43
N VAL A 449 5.35 10.99 -8.62
CA VAL A 449 5.23 9.62 -8.08
C VAL A 449 5.32 9.57 -6.56
N LEU A 450 6.03 10.54 -5.96
CA LEU A 450 6.01 10.77 -4.52
C LEU A 450 4.85 11.67 -4.16
N ASP A 451 4.25 11.42 -2.99
CA ASP A 451 3.11 12.17 -2.53
C ASP A 451 3.52 13.57 -2.03
N ARG A 452 2.81 14.60 -2.51
CA ARG A 452 3.06 16.01 -2.17
C ARG A 452 1.87 16.68 -1.48
N THR A 453 0.79 15.95 -1.23
CA THR A 453 -0.35 16.53 -0.50
C THR A 453 0.05 16.81 0.94
N ALA A 454 -0.58 17.84 1.53
CA ALA A 454 -0.45 18.08 2.96
C ALA A 454 -0.82 16.81 3.74
N ALA A 455 -0.10 16.55 4.84
CA ALA A 455 -0.63 15.66 5.86
C ALA A 455 -1.96 16.24 6.36
N GLY A 456 -2.87 15.40 6.88
CA GLY A 456 -4.06 15.90 7.57
C GLY A 456 -3.67 16.81 8.76
N ALA A 457 -4.66 17.28 9.51
CA ALA A 457 -4.37 17.74 10.86
C ALA A 457 -3.95 16.49 11.64
N LEU A 458 -2.63 16.19 11.61
CA LEU A 458 -1.80 15.29 12.42
C LEU A 458 -0.46 15.05 11.70
#